data_AF-A0A0J1FTE1-F1
#
_entry.id   AF-A0A0J1FTE1-F1
#
_cell.length_a   1.000
_cell.length_b   1.000
_cell.length_c   1.000
_cell.angle_alpha   90.00
_cell.angle_beta   90.00
_cell.angle_gamma   90.00
#
_symmetry.space_group_name_H-M   'P 1'
#
loop_
_entity.id
_entity.type
_entity.pdbx_description
1 polymer ?
#
loop_
_entity_poly.entity_id
_entity_poly.type
_entity_poly.pdbx_seq_one_letter_code
_entity_poly.pdbx_strand_id
1 'polypeptide(L)'
;MDKLELLQRERAKLIEIFKDVEPGKAQLVSGLIDDAAFLYAENRELRELMAETGMIKIHPQFRDRQKQTEAAKQFLKNVNSYAVIIKTLNGVLSKNVLEPDDGLDEFE
;
A
#
# COMPACT_ATOMS: atom_id res chain seq x y z
N MET A 1 -19.35 0.79 1.33
CA MET A 1 -18.48 0.15 2.34
C MET A 1 -17.83 1.30 3.06
N ASP A 2 -17.97 1.34 4.37
CA ASP A 2 -17.45 2.45 5.17
C ASP A 2 -15.90 2.45 5.15
N LYS A 3 -15.27 3.60 5.35
CA LYS A 3 -13.80 3.70 5.33
C LYS A 3 -13.18 2.81 6.40
N LEU A 4 -13.79 2.74 7.58
CA LEU A 4 -13.31 1.90 8.66
C LEU A 4 -13.36 0.41 8.27
N GLU A 5 -14.42 -0.01 7.59
CA GLU A 5 -14.55 -1.38 7.07
C GLU A 5 -13.47 -1.69 6.02
N LEU A 6 -13.18 -0.76 5.11
CA LEU A 6 -12.12 -0.90 4.10
C LEU A 6 -10.75 -1.05 4.75
N LEU A 7 -10.45 -0.21 5.75
CA LEU A 7 -9.21 -0.26 6.52
C LEU A 7 -9.09 -1.61 7.23
N GLN A 8 -10.11 -2.01 8.01
CA GLN A 8 -10.10 -3.26 8.77
C GLN A 8 -9.92 -4.47 7.85
N ARG A 9 -10.61 -4.49 6.71
CA ARG A 9 -10.50 -5.57 5.73
C ARG A 9 -9.11 -5.63 5.09
N GLU A 10 -8.55 -4.49 4.71
CA GLU A 10 -7.20 -4.45 4.11
C GLU A 10 -6.14 -4.85 5.13
N ARG A 11 -6.26 -4.36 6.37
CA ARG A 11 -5.40 -4.74 7.48
C ARG A 11 -5.43 -6.24 7.73
N ALA A 12 -6.63 -6.82 7.83
CA ALA A 12 -6.80 -8.25 8.03
C ALA A 12 -6.17 -9.07 6.88
N LYS A 13 -6.35 -8.61 5.63
CA LYS A 13 -5.71 -9.23 4.45
C LYS A 13 -4.18 -9.23 4.57
N LEU A 14 -3.59 -8.09 4.94
CA LEU A 14 -2.14 -7.96 5.09
C LEU A 14 -1.59 -8.79 6.26
N ILE A 15 -2.29 -8.83 7.39
CA ILE A 15 -1.90 -9.68 8.53
C ILE A 15 -1.88 -11.16 8.12
N GLU A 16 -2.91 -11.62 7.41
CA GLU A 16 -2.99 -13.01 6.95
C GLU A 16 -1.82 -13.39 6.02
N ILE A 17 -1.38 -12.46 5.15
CA ILE A 17 -0.20 -12.67 4.29
C ILE A 17 1.09 -12.85 5.10
N PHE A 18 1.16 -12.25 6.29
CA PHE A 18 2.32 -12.29 7.18
C PHE A 18 2.22 -13.39 8.26
N LYS A 19 1.24 -14.30 8.21
CA LYS A 19 1.04 -15.31 9.27
C LYS A 19 2.21 -16.30 9.41
N ASP A 20 2.87 -16.63 8.30
CA ASP A 20 3.98 -17.60 8.24
C ASP A 20 5.35 -16.92 8.34
N VAL A 21 5.36 -15.60 8.57
CA VAL A 21 6.58 -14.82 8.76
C VAL A 21 7.08 -15.02 10.19
N GLU A 22 8.39 -15.21 10.34
CA GLU A 22 9.06 -15.24 11.65
C GLU A 22 8.53 -14.13 12.59
N PRO A 23 8.11 -14.43 13.83
CA PRO A 23 7.41 -13.48 14.70
C PRO A 23 8.14 -12.14 14.92
N GLY A 24 9.47 -12.16 15.02
CA GLY A 24 10.26 -10.93 15.18
C GLY A 24 10.18 -10.03 13.96
N LYS A 25 10.28 -10.60 12.75
CA LYS A 25 10.12 -9.87 11.48
C LYS A 25 8.69 -9.38 11.27
N ALA A 26 7.68 -10.18 11.65
CA ALA A 26 6.28 -9.79 11.59
C ALA A 26 5.98 -8.60 12.52
N GLN A 27 6.51 -8.65 13.75
CA GLN A 27 6.38 -7.56 14.72
C GLN A 27 7.04 -6.28 14.23
N LEU A 28 8.25 -6.38 13.64
CA LEU A 28 9.00 -5.24 13.09
C LEU A 28 8.20 -4.44 12.06
N VAL A 29 7.40 -5.12 11.23
CA VAL A 29 6.63 -4.47 10.15
C VAL A 29 5.16 -4.23 10.47
N SER A 30 4.71 -4.53 11.68
CA SER A 30 3.30 -4.38 12.08
C SER A 30 2.76 -2.95 11.86
N GLY A 31 3.54 -1.92 12.19
CA GLY A 31 3.16 -0.52 11.91
C GLY A 31 3.04 -0.22 10.41
N LEU A 32 3.90 -0.81 9.57
CA LEU A 32 3.81 -0.67 8.12
C LEU A 32 2.57 -1.33 7.54
N ILE A 33 2.09 -2.42 8.14
CA ILE A 33 0.82 -3.06 7.78
C ILE A 33 -0.35 -2.13 8.10
N ASP A 34 -0.34 -1.49 9.27
CA ASP A 34 -1.38 -0.54 9.67
C ASP A 34 -1.40 0.69 8.74
N ASP A 35 -0.23 1.27 8.45
CA ASP A 35 -0.09 2.40 7.53
C ASP A 35 -0.51 2.05 6.10
N ALA A 36 -0.16 0.85 5.61
CA ALA A 36 -0.59 0.36 4.30
C ALA A 36 -2.12 0.26 4.22
N ALA A 37 -2.76 -0.31 5.25
CA ALA A 37 -4.22 -0.45 5.30
C ALA A 37 -4.91 0.92 5.37
N PHE A 38 -4.38 1.84 6.16
CA PHE A 38 -4.89 3.21 6.24
C PHE A 38 -4.78 3.93 4.89
N LEU A 39 -3.60 3.93 4.27
CA LEU A 39 -3.39 4.57 2.97
C LEU A 39 -4.22 3.93 1.86
N TYR A 40 -4.45 2.62 1.90
CA TYR A 40 -5.36 1.94 0.97
C TYR A 40 -6.78 2.52 1.10
N ALA A 41 -7.31 2.63 2.32
CA ALA A 41 -8.64 3.16 2.57
C ALA A 41 -8.78 4.64 2.16
N GLU A 42 -7.82 5.49 2.53
CA GLU A 42 -7.77 6.90 2.12
C GLU A 42 -7.70 7.05 0.59
N ASN A 43 -6.92 6.19 -0.08
CA ASN A 43 -6.83 6.18 -1.54
C ASN A 43 -8.15 5.77 -2.21
N ARG A 44 -9.00 4.97 -1.56
CA ARG A 44 -10.33 4.63 -2.09
C ARG A 44 -11.25 5.86 -2.08
N GLU A 45 -11.32 6.59 -0.97
CA GLU A 45 -12.12 7.82 -0.89
C GLU A 45 -11.63 8.87 -1.89
N LEU A 46 -10.31 9.07 -2.02
CA LEU A 46 -9.76 10.01 -2.99
C LEU A 46 -10.09 9.62 -4.43
N ARG A 47 -10.12 8.32 -4.76
CA ARG A 47 -10.52 7.84 -6.09
C ARG A 47 -11.98 8.11 -6.38
N GLU A 48 -12.86 7.92 -5.39
CA GLU A 48 -14.29 8.23 -5.52
C GLU A 48 -14.49 9.74 -5.76
N LEU A 49 -13.82 10.59 -4.98
CA LEU A 49 -13.86 12.04 -5.19
C LEU A 49 -13.30 12.46 -6.56
N MET A 50 -12.21 11.83 -7.02
CA MET A 50 -11.64 12.11 -8.33
C MET A 50 -12.47 11.57 -9.49
N ALA A 51 -13.33 10.56 -9.28
CA ALA A 51 -14.26 10.09 -10.29
C ALA A 51 -15.30 11.17 -10.67
N GLU A 52 -15.66 12.02 -9.71
CA GLU A 52 -16.58 13.15 -9.92
C GLU A 52 -15.84 14.41 -10.40
N THR A 53 -14.71 14.72 -9.77
CA THR A 53 -14.03 16.02 -9.95
C THR A 53 -12.93 16.02 -11.01
N GLY A 54 -12.46 14.84 -11.41
CA GLY A 54 -11.26 14.67 -12.22
C GLY A 54 -9.96 14.99 -11.48
N MET A 55 -8.83 14.58 -12.06
CA MET A 55 -7.50 14.88 -11.51
C MET A 55 -7.00 16.29 -11.87
N ILE A 56 -7.52 16.85 -12.96
CA ILE A 56 -7.10 18.13 -13.52
C ILE A 56 -8.35 18.96 -13.81
N LYS A 57 -8.38 20.20 -13.31
CA LYS A 57 -9.36 21.20 -13.72
C LYS A 57 -8.82 21.96 -14.91
N ILE A 58 -9.60 21.96 -16.00
CA ILE A 58 -9.30 22.71 -17.22
C ILE A 58 -10.08 24.02 -17.17
N HIS A 59 -9.40 25.15 -17.40
CA HIS A 59 -10.07 26.44 -17.46
C HIS A 59 -11.05 26.47 -18.66
N PRO A 60 -12.32 26.90 -18.48
CA PRO A 60 -13.35 26.77 -19.50
C PRO A 60 -13.05 27.52 -20.81
N GLN A 61 -12.26 28.61 -20.72
CA GLN A 61 -11.92 29.46 -21.87
C GLN A 61 -10.47 29.31 -22.36
N PHE A 62 -9.57 28.79 -21.52
CA PHE A 62 -8.11 28.80 -21.77
C PHE A 62 -7.56 27.39 -21.56
N ARG A 63 -7.50 26.58 -22.62
CA ARG A 63 -7.13 25.15 -22.52
C ARG A 63 -5.70 24.90 -22.03
N ASP A 64 -4.82 25.88 -22.20
CA ASP A 64 -3.45 25.91 -21.69
C ASP A 64 -3.38 26.14 -20.17
N ARG A 65 -4.45 26.64 -19.55
CA ARG A 65 -4.54 26.87 -18.10
C ARG A 65 -5.20 25.68 -17.42
N GLN A 66 -4.37 24.82 -16.87
CA GLN A 66 -4.79 23.62 -16.16
C GLN A 66 -4.23 23.63 -14.75
N LYS A 67 -5.03 23.13 -13.78
CA LYS A 67 -4.59 22.98 -12.40
C LYS A 67 -4.97 21.63 -11.85
N GLN A 68 -4.00 20.95 -11.24
CA GLN A 68 -4.24 19.71 -10.52
C GLN A 68 -5.17 19.95 -9.32
N THR A 69 -6.10 19.04 -9.08
CA THR A 69 -6.96 19.09 -7.89
C THR A 69 -6.19 18.73 -6.62
N GLU A 70 -6.62 19.24 -5.46
CA GLU A 70 -5.97 18.87 -4.19
C GLU A 70 -6.14 17.38 -3.87
N ALA A 71 -7.29 16.81 -4.22
CA ALA A 71 -7.52 15.36 -4.14
C ALA A 71 -6.47 14.58 -4.96
N ALA A 72 -6.20 15.00 -6.20
CA ALA A 72 -5.20 14.35 -7.03
C ALA A 72 -3.78 14.53 -6.50
N LYS A 73 -3.44 15.70 -5.93
CA LYS A 73 -2.14 15.92 -5.29
C LYS A 73 -1.95 14.99 -4.09
N GLN A 74 -2.95 14.89 -3.23
CA GLN A 74 -2.87 14.04 -2.05
C GLN A 74 -2.81 12.56 -2.45
N PHE A 75 -3.62 12.15 -3.42
CA PHE A 75 -3.62 10.79 -3.95
C PHE A 75 -2.25 10.38 -4.50
N LEU A 76 -1.58 11.26 -5.26
CA LEU A 76 -0.23 10.97 -5.76
C LEU A 76 0.81 10.83 -4.64
N LYS A 77 0.70 11.62 -3.56
CA LYS A 77 1.58 11.45 -2.40
C LYS A 77 1.31 10.10 -1.72
N ASN A 78 0.03 9.80 -1.45
CA ASN A 78 -0.38 8.58 -0.79
C ASN A 78 0.02 7.33 -1.57
N VAL A 79 -0.17 7.31 -2.90
CA VAL A 79 0.16 6.14 -3.72
C VAL A 79 1.67 5.87 -3.76
N ASN A 80 2.50 6.92 -3.76
CA ASN A 80 3.95 6.78 -3.70
C ASN A 80 4.41 6.21 -2.35
N SER A 81 3.88 6.76 -1.24
CA SER A 81 4.16 6.22 0.10
C SER A 81 3.68 4.78 0.23
N TYR A 82 2.47 4.47 -0.23
CA TYR A 82 1.92 3.11 -0.24
C TYR A 82 2.80 2.15 -1.04
N ALA A 83 3.27 2.53 -2.23
CA ALA A 83 4.16 1.70 -3.04
C ALA A 83 5.48 1.38 -2.33
N VAL A 84 6.07 2.36 -1.63
CA VAL A 84 7.29 2.15 -0.83
C VAL A 84 7.02 1.18 0.32
N ILE A 85 5.91 1.37 1.04
CA ILE A 85 5.52 0.48 2.15
C ILE A 85 5.32 -0.96 1.64
N ILE A 86 4.56 -1.15 0.57
CA ILE A 86 4.31 -2.47 -0.02
C ILE A 86 5.63 -3.12 -0.49
N LYS A 87 6.53 -2.34 -1.09
CA LYS A 87 7.86 -2.85 -1.48
C LYS A 87 8.67 -3.32 -0.27
N THR A 88 8.66 -2.56 0.83
CA THR A 88 9.35 -2.94 2.07
C THR A 88 8.75 -4.21 2.68
N LEU A 89 7.41 -4.29 2.76
CA LEU A 89 6.69 -5.48 3.22
C LEU A 89 7.03 -6.71 2.37
N ASN A 90 7.02 -6.57 1.04
CA ASN A 90 7.38 -7.64 0.13
C ASN A 90 8.84 -8.10 0.29
N GLY A 91 9.76 -7.17 0.60
CA GLY A 91 11.15 -7.49 0.90
C GLY A 91 11.31 -8.37 2.14
N VAL A 92 10.46 -8.19 3.15
CA VAL A 92 10.44 -9.05 4.35
C VAL A 92 9.87 -10.43 4.03
N LEU A 93 8.79 -10.50 3.25
CA LEU A 93 8.21 -11.77 2.79
C LEU A 93 9.21 -12.60 1.97
N SER A 94 9.91 -11.96 1.03
CA SER A 94 10.86 -12.64 0.14
C SER A 94 12.08 -13.19 0.88
N LYS A 95 12.52 -12.54 1.97
CA LYS A 95 13.60 -13.02 2.86
C LYS A 95 13.15 -14.03 3.90
N ASN A 96 11.87 -14.40 3.89
CA ASN A 96 11.31 -15.44 4.74
C ASN A 96 11.03 -16.74 3.98
N VAL A 97 11.24 -16.76 2.67
CA VAL A 97 11.41 -18.03 1.96
C VAL A 97 12.71 -18.60 2.50
N LEU A 98 12.63 -19.63 3.34
CA LEU A 98 13.77 -20.48 3.64
C LEU A 98 14.28 -20.95 2.27
N GLU A 99 15.54 -20.62 1.93
CA GLU A 99 16.21 -21.37 0.87
C GLU A 99 16.06 -22.85 1.26
N PRO A 100 15.59 -23.72 0.33
CA PRO A 100 15.60 -25.13 0.63
C PRO A 100 17.00 -25.49 1.14
N ASP A 101 17.04 -26.30 2.19
CA ASP A 101 18.29 -26.88 2.66
C ASP A 101 18.80 -27.76 1.51
N ASP A 102 19.58 -27.17 0.61
CA ASP A 102 20.31 -27.85 -0.43
C ASP A 102 21.24 -28.79 0.35
N GLY A 103 20.85 -30.07 0.55
CA GLY A 103 21.51 -31.05 1.42
C GLY A 103 22.96 -31.41 1.03
N LEU A 104 23.78 -30.39 0.84
CA LEU A 104 25.21 -30.36 0.60
C LEU A 104 25.97 -30.56 1.91
N ASP A 105 25.33 -30.31 3.07
CA ASP A 105 25.86 -30.60 4.40
C ASP A 105 25.99 -32.13 4.68
N GLU A 106 25.37 -33.00 3.87
CA GLU A 106 25.54 -34.47 3.98
C GLU A 106 26.81 -35.00 3.27
N PHE A 107 27.60 -34.14 2.62
CA PHE A 107 28.79 -34.54 1.85
C PHE A 107 30.13 -34.04 2.40
N GLU A 108 30.18 -33.40 3.58
CA GLU A 108 31.44 -33.04 4.28
C GLU A 108 31.94 -34.10 5.27
#